data_AF-A0A7J9Y5P8-F1
#
_entry.id   AF-A0A7J9Y5P8-F1
#
_cell.length_a   1.000
_cell.length_b   1.000
_cell.length_c   1.000
_cell.angle_alpha   90.00
_cell.angle_beta   90.00
_cell.angle_gamma   90.00
#
_symmetry.space_group_name_H-M   'P 1'
#
loop_
_entity.id
_entity.type
_entity.pdbx_description
1 polymer ?
#
loop_
_entity_poly.entity_id
_entity_poly.type
_entity_poly.pdbx_seq_one_letter_code
_entity_poly.pdbx_strand_id
1 'polypeptide(L)'
;MGMPRRRPRDDEYLLTGLLRHTVCDRNMSPAIGSGGSRIYVCRTGCPRVVVAAPLERTLLLRALIRAHMALYGIGRPGPILIAGLPGVREAGDGTEVSAEETRRWQGCPPLDRRGMLRAAFVRIDIDEYGKPRPVWRHRAEGSAGEGRGPA
;
A
#
# COMPACT_ATOMS: atom_id res chain seq x y z
N MET A 1 -4.99 38.83 1.76
CA MET A 1 -3.71 38.21 1.37
C MET A 1 -3.92 36.72 1.13
N GLY A 2 -3.95 36.28 -0.13
CA GLY A 2 -4.09 34.87 -0.47
C GLY A 2 -2.74 34.16 -0.32
N MET A 3 -2.60 33.29 0.70
CA MET A 3 -1.43 32.43 0.82
C MET A 3 -1.25 31.61 -0.47
N PRO A 4 -0.03 31.57 -1.06
CA PRO A 4 0.20 30.77 -2.26
C PRO A 4 -0.09 29.31 -1.93
N ARG A 5 -1.02 28.70 -2.68
CA ARG A 5 -1.31 27.26 -2.58
C ARG A 5 -0.06 26.50 -3.02
N ARG A 6 0.77 26.10 -2.04
CA ARG A 6 1.96 25.27 -2.26
C ARG A 6 1.51 24.02 -2.99
N ARG A 7 2.07 23.77 -4.19
CA ARG A 7 1.82 22.49 -4.87
C ARG A 7 2.37 21.37 -3.97
N PRO A 8 1.59 20.30 -3.72
CA PRO A 8 2.10 19.15 -2.99
C PRO A 8 3.32 18.60 -3.73
N ARG A 9 4.42 18.36 -3.02
CA ARG A 9 5.59 17.73 -3.63
C ARG A 9 5.40 16.21 -3.64
N ASP A 10 5.71 15.55 -4.74
CA ASP A 10 5.43 14.12 -4.93
C ASP A 10 6.20 13.20 -3.97
N ASP A 11 7.32 13.67 -3.42
CA ASP A 11 8.11 13.02 -2.37
C ASP A 11 7.38 13.00 -1.01
N GLU A 12 6.43 13.92 -0.79
CA GLU A 12 5.61 13.93 0.43
C GLU A 12 4.45 12.92 0.35
N TYR A 13 4.05 12.44 -0.83
CA TYR A 13 2.88 11.56 -1.00
C TYR A 13 3.30 10.15 -1.40
N LEU A 14 3.55 9.32 -0.40
CA LEU A 14 4.20 8.01 -0.57
C LEU A 14 3.38 7.02 -1.41
N LEU A 15 2.05 7.16 -1.43
CA LEU A 15 1.15 6.25 -2.16
C LEU A 15 0.82 6.73 -3.58
N THR A 16 1.47 7.80 -4.05
CA THR A 16 1.28 8.33 -5.40
C THR A 16 1.62 7.27 -6.45
N GLY A 17 0.61 6.88 -7.23
CA GLY A 17 0.68 5.84 -8.24
C GLY A 17 0.51 4.40 -7.73
N LEU A 18 0.16 4.22 -6.45
CA LEU A 18 -0.27 2.92 -5.89
C LEU A 18 -1.79 2.89 -5.63
N LEU A 19 -2.38 4.03 -5.28
CA LEU A 19 -3.83 4.11 -4.99
C LEU A 19 -4.65 4.09 -6.28
N ARG A 20 -5.60 3.17 -6.36
CA ARG A 20 -6.57 3.05 -7.44
C ARG A 20 -7.97 2.99 -6.87
N HIS A 21 -8.88 3.82 -7.37
CA HIS A 21 -10.26 3.76 -6.90
C HIS A 21 -11.02 2.73 -7.73
N THR A 22 -11.65 1.78 -7.05
CA THR A 22 -12.29 0.60 -7.66
C THR A 22 -13.47 0.93 -8.57
N VAL A 23 -14.16 2.05 -8.32
CA VAL A 23 -15.32 2.47 -9.14
C VAL A 23 -14.89 3.14 -10.44
N CYS A 24 -13.95 4.10 -10.40
CA CYS A 24 -13.45 4.79 -11.60
C CYS A 24 -12.36 3.99 -12.33
N ASP A 25 -11.79 2.98 -11.66
CA ASP A 25 -10.60 2.24 -12.08
C ASP A 25 -9.36 3.13 -12.36
N ARG A 26 -9.38 4.36 -11.82
CA ARG A 26 -8.36 5.39 -12.04
C ARG A 26 -7.48 5.56 -10.82
N ASN A 27 -6.25 6.01 -11.08
CA ASN A 27 -5.31 6.38 -10.03
C ASN A 27 -5.81 7.60 -9.26
N MET A 28 -5.68 7.55 -7.94
CA MET A 28 -5.95 8.70 -7.09
C MET A 28 -4.80 9.69 -7.14
N SER A 29 -5.13 10.98 -7.05
CA SER A 29 -4.15 12.07 -7.08
C SER A 29 -3.95 12.67 -5.70
N PRO A 30 -2.73 13.12 -5.36
CA PRO A 30 -2.50 13.87 -4.13
C PRO A 30 -3.25 15.20 -4.14
N ALA A 31 -3.79 15.58 -2.99
CA ALA A 31 -4.48 16.84 -2.77
C ALA A 31 -4.30 17.31 -1.32
N ILE A 32 -4.56 18.59 -1.09
CA ILE A 32 -4.55 19.19 0.24
C ILE A 32 -6.01 19.34 0.68
N GLY A 33 -6.34 18.70 1.80
CA GLY A 33 -7.67 18.75 2.40
C GLY A 33 -7.94 20.06 3.12
N SER A 34 -9.20 20.25 3.51
CA SER A 34 -9.59 21.35 4.39
C SER A 34 -8.81 21.27 5.70
N GLY A 35 -8.02 22.30 6.02
CA GLY A 35 -7.12 22.32 7.18
C GLY A 35 -5.66 21.92 6.89
N GLY A 36 -5.27 21.78 5.62
CA GLY A 36 -3.86 21.54 5.26
C GLY A 36 -3.42 20.08 5.38
N SER A 37 -4.35 19.17 5.69
CA SER A 37 -4.08 17.74 5.76
C SER A 37 -3.76 17.17 4.36
N ARG A 38 -2.81 16.24 4.32
CA ARG A 38 -2.46 15.52 3.09
C ARG A 38 -3.51 14.43 2.82
N ILE A 39 -4.10 14.45 1.63
CA ILE A 39 -5.15 13.52 1.22
C ILE A 39 -4.93 13.02 -0.21
N TYR A 40 -5.61 11.94 -0.57
CA TYR A 40 -5.70 11.42 -1.92
C TYR A 40 -7.15 11.43 -2.39
N VAL A 41 -7.38 11.82 -3.66
CA VAL A 41 -8.73 11.96 -4.24
C VAL A 41 -8.84 11.29 -5.62
N CYS A 42 -9.94 10.57 -5.92
CA CYS A 42 -10.28 10.23 -7.33
C CYS A 42 -10.82 11.51 -7.99
N ARG A 43 -10.23 11.93 -9.12
CA ARG A 43 -10.73 13.05 -9.94
C ARG A 43 -11.72 12.55 -10.98
N THR A 44 -12.66 13.43 -11.33
CA THR A 44 -13.59 13.35 -12.48
C THR A 44 -14.51 12.12 -12.49
N GLY A 45 -15.81 12.36 -12.32
CA GLY A 45 -16.86 11.36 -12.54
C GLY A 45 -17.18 10.44 -11.36
N CYS A 46 -16.39 10.46 -10.27
CA CYS A 46 -16.69 9.70 -9.06
C CYS A 46 -17.22 10.57 -7.92
N PRO A 47 -17.99 9.99 -6.99
CA PRO A 47 -18.16 10.59 -5.66
C PRO A 47 -16.78 10.89 -5.10
N ARG A 48 -16.60 12.07 -4.47
CA ARG A 48 -15.30 12.51 -3.94
C ARG A 48 -14.87 11.60 -2.79
N VAL A 49 -14.26 10.47 -3.12
CA VAL A 49 -13.63 9.58 -2.17
C VAL A 49 -12.29 10.19 -1.76
N VAL A 50 -12.13 10.37 -0.45
CA VAL A 50 -10.95 10.98 0.17
C VAL A 50 -10.29 9.95 1.06
N VAL A 51 -8.99 9.74 0.84
CA VAL A 51 -8.17 8.88 1.71
C VAL A 51 -7.13 9.75 2.41
N ALA A 52 -7.06 9.64 3.73
CA ALA A 52 -6.15 10.44 4.54
C ALA A 52 -4.72 9.86 4.52
N ALA A 53 -3.71 10.73 4.48
CA ALA A 53 -2.30 10.33 4.53
C ALA A 53 -1.85 9.51 5.75
N PRO A 54 -2.51 9.51 6.94
CA PRO A 54 -2.17 8.56 8.02
C PRO A 54 -2.18 7.08 7.58
N LEU A 55 -2.89 6.75 6.49
CA LEU A 55 -2.82 5.43 5.86
C LEU A 55 -1.40 5.04 5.41
N GLU A 56 -0.59 6.01 4.99
CA GLU A 56 0.82 5.81 4.57
C GLU A 56 1.62 5.09 5.66
N ARG A 57 1.47 5.56 6.91
CA ARG A 57 2.19 5.01 8.06
C ARG A 57 1.77 3.57 8.34
N THR A 58 0.47 3.30 8.29
CA THR A 58 -0.06 1.95 8.49
C THR A 58 0.45 0.98 7.44
N LEU A 59 0.41 1.37 6.15
CA LEU A 59 0.89 0.52 5.07
C LEU A 59 2.41 0.34 5.09
N LEU A 60 3.16 1.38 5.46
CA LEU A 60 4.61 1.30 5.61
C LEU A 60 5.00 0.34 6.74
N LEU A 61 4.29 0.38 7.88
CA LEU A 61 4.52 -0.55 8.98
C LEU A 61 4.27 -1.99 8.54
N ARG A 62 3.19 -2.26 7.81
CA ARG A 62 2.90 -3.60 7.26
C ARG A 62 3.97 -4.05 6.27
N ALA A 63 4.43 -3.15 5.40
CA ALA A 63 5.53 -3.43 4.47
C ALA A 63 6.84 -3.78 5.20
N LEU A 64 7.19 -3.04 6.26
CA LEU A 64 8.35 -3.30 7.12
C LEU A 64 8.27 -4.67 7.79
N ILE A 65 7.11 -5.02 8.34
CA ILE A 65 6.89 -6.33 8.96
C ILE A 65 7.10 -7.45 7.93
N ARG A 66 6.53 -7.32 6.72
CA ARG A 66 6.71 -8.32 5.66
C ARG A 66 8.16 -8.40 5.18
N ALA A 67 8.82 -7.26 5.01
CA ALA A 67 10.24 -7.22 4.67
C ALA A 67 11.08 -7.97 5.71
N HIS A 68 10.82 -7.74 7.01
CA HIS A 68 11.51 -8.42 8.09
C HIS A 68 11.28 -9.94 8.05
N MET A 69 10.03 -10.38 7.88
CA MET A 69 9.74 -11.80 7.69
C MET A 69 10.49 -12.40 6.50
N ALA A 70 10.50 -11.69 5.36
CA ALA A 70 11.07 -12.17 4.11
C ALA A 70 12.60 -12.22 4.11
N LEU A 71 13.26 -11.31 4.84
CA LEU A 71 14.71 -11.24 4.93
C LEU A 71 15.28 -12.21 5.96
N TYR A 72 14.57 -12.44 7.07
CA TYR A 72 15.07 -13.24 8.19
C TYR A 72 14.40 -14.62 8.31
N GLY A 73 13.52 -14.99 7.37
CA GLY A 73 12.89 -16.32 7.33
C GLY A 73 12.02 -16.62 8.55
N ILE A 74 11.49 -15.59 9.21
CA ILE A 74 10.68 -15.75 10.43
C ILE A 74 9.27 -16.16 10.01
N GLY A 75 8.97 -17.46 10.14
CA GLY A 75 7.61 -17.98 10.01
C GLY A 75 6.71 -17.46 11.15
N ARG A 76 5.72 -16.64 10.79
CA ARG A 76 4.72 -15.98 11.67
C ARG A 76 5.29 -15.04 12.76
N PRO A 77 5.19 -13.71 12.61
CA PRO A 77 4.67 -12.91 13.70
C PRO A 77 3.20 -13.30 13.88
N GLY A 78 2.78 -13.53 15.13
CA GLY A 78 1.35 -13.68 15.46
C GLY A 78 0.54 -12.44 15.04
N PRO A 79 -0.79 -12.44 15.20
CA PRO A 79 -1.64 -11.32 14.80
C PRO A 79 -1.07 -10.01 15.36
N ILE A 80 -0.64 -9.11 14.47
CA ILE A 80 -0.10 -7.82 14.89
C ILE A 80 -1.30 -6.93 15.19
N LEU A 81 -1.73 -7.01 16.45
CA LEU A 81 -2.66 -6.08 17.04
C LEU A 81 -1.94 -4.73 17.17
N ILE A 82 -2.00 -3.92 16.12
CA ILE A 82 -1.68 -2.50 16.25
C ILE A 82 -2.79 -1.89 17.12
N ALA A 83 -2.48 -1.65 18.39
CA ALA A 83 -3.41 -1.03 19.33
C ALA A 83 -3.94 0.29 18.72
N GLY A 84 -5.26 0.36 18.46
CA GLY A 84 -5.95 1.54 17.94
C GLY A 84 -6.58 1.44 16.55
N LEU A 85 -6.50 0.29 15.85
CA LEU A 85 -7.16 0.10 14.54
C LEU A 85 -8.16 -1.08 14.57
N PRO A 86 -9.41 -0.87 15.03
CA PRO A 86 -10.44 -1.91 14.98
C PRO A 86 -10.83 -2.24 13.53
N GLY A 87 -10.85 -3.53 13.17
CA GLY A 87 -11.50 -4.03 11.94
C GLY A 87 -10.61 -4.70 10.88
N VAL A 88 -9.32 -4.93 11.14
CA VAL A 88 -8.46 -5.69 10.21
C VAL A 88 -8.47 -7.18 10.59
N ARG A 89 -9.51 -7.92 10.16
CA ARG A 89 -9.46 -9.39 10.12
C ARG A 89 -8.59 -9.77 8.92
N GLU A 90 -7.39 -10.28 9.17
CA GLU A 90 -6.48 -10.76 8.13
C GLU A 90 -6.96 -12.12 7.61
N ALA A 91 -7.39 -12.16 6.36
CA ALA A 91 -7.43 -13.40 5.59
C ALA A 91 -5.97 -13.76 5.23
N GLY A 92 -5.43 -14.73 5.98
CA GLY A 92 -4.22 -15.51 5.68
C GLY A 92 -3.12 -14.79 4.93
N ASP A 93 -2.25 -14.08 5.64
CA ASP A 93 -0.93 -13.73 5.11
C ASP A 93 -0.11 -15.03 5.02
N GLY A 94 -0.08 -15.62 3.81
CA GLY A 94 0.69 -16.81 3.50
C GLY A 94 2.15 -16.65 3.93
N THR A 95 2.60 -17.60 4.74
CA THR A 95 3.95 -17.68 5.31
C THR A 95 5.04 -17.96 4.28
N GLU A 96 4.67 -18.34 3.06
CA GLU A 96 5.64 -18.62 2.01
C GLU A 96 6.21 -17.31 1.47
N VAL A 97 7.52 -17.18 1.62
CA VAL A 97 8.33 -16.11 1.05
C VAL A 97 9.08 -16.72 -0.12
N SER A 98 8.87 -16.21 -1.32
CA SER A 98 9.62 -16.67 -2.49
C SER A 98 11.02 -16.07 -2.49
N ALA A 99 11.99 -16.76 -3.11
CA ALA A 99 13.33 -16.20 -3.32
C ALA A 99 13.30 -14.85 -4.07
N GLU A 100 12.31 -14.67 -4.94
CA GLU A 100 12.09 -13.41 -5.66
C GLU A 100 11.60 -12.28 -4.75
N GLU A 101 10.71 -12.59 -3.80
CA GLU A 101 10.30 -11.65 -2.78
C GLU A 101 11.50 -11.24 -1.89
N THR A 102 12.30 -12.20 -1.43
CA THR A 102 13.50 -11.90 -0.63
C THR A 102 14.50 -11.02 -1.40
N ARG A 103 14.79 -11.33 -2.67
CA ARG A 103 15.67 -10.51 -3.52
C ARG A 103 15.18 -9.07 -3.64
N ARG A 104 13.87 -8.88 -3.81
CA ARG A 104 13.25 -7.55 -3.89
C ARG A 104 13.46 -6.75 -2.60
N TRP A 105 13.29 -7.39 -1.44
CA TRP A 105 13.50 -6.75 -0.15
C TRP A 105 14.97 -6.45 0.12
N GLN A 106 15.90 -7.31 -0.31
CA GLN A 106 17.34 -7.06 -0.20
C GLN A 106 17.78 -5.83 -1.02
N GLY A 107 17.16 -5.61 -2.17
CA GLY A 107 17.40 -4.43 -3.01
C GLY A 107 16.73 -3.14 -2.55
N CYS A 108 15.91 -3.17 -1.49
CA CYS A 108 15.20 -1.99 -0.99
C CYS A 108 15.90 -1.38 0.22
N PRO A 109 16.43 -0.14 0.14
CA PRO A 109 16.98 0.54 1.30
C PRO A 109 15.88 0.78 2.36
N PRO A 110 16.13 0.50 3.65
CA PRO A 110 15.12 0.67 4.71
C PRO A 110 14.67 2.13 4.94
N LEU A 111 15.45 3.10 4.43
CA LEU A 111 15.12 4.51 4.47
C LEU A 111 14.28 4.97 3.27
N ASP A 112 14.22 4.19 2.19
CA ASP A 112 13.37 4.49 1.03
C ASP A 112 11.93 4.01 1.27
N ARG A 113 11.17 4.82 2.02
CA ARG A 113 9.77 4.55 2.36
C ARG A 113 8.90 4.29 1.12
N ARG A 114 9.19 4.96 0.01
CA ARG A 114 8.42 4.82 -1.23
C ARG A 114 8.78 3.53 -1.95
N GLY A 115 10.07 3.23 -2.06
CA GLY A 115 10.57 1.95 -2.57
C GLY A 115 9.99 0.78 -1.81
N MET A 116 9.98 0.84 -0.47
CA MET A 116 9.38 -0.18 0.39
C MET A 116 7.91 -0.45 0.09
N LEU A 117 7.10 0.60 -0.08
CA LEU A 117 5.68 0.46 -0.41
C LEU A 117 5.49 -0.17 -1.80
N ARG A 118 6.33 0.19 -2.78
CA ARG A 118 6.29 -0.38 -4.14
C ARG A 118 6.81 -1.82 -4.20
N ALA A 119 7.68 -2.21 -3.27
CA ALA A 119 8.15 -3.58 -3.12
C ALA A 119 7.06 -4.47 -2.51
N ALA A 120 6.31 -3.96 -1.52
CA ALA A 120 5.21 -4.67 -0.89
C ALA A 120 3.97 -4.82 -1.78
N PHE A 121 3.53 -3.72 -2.40
CA PHE A 121 2.21 -3.63 -3.01
C PHE A 121 2.29 -3.45 -4.53
N VAL A 122 1.44 -4.18 -5.25
CA VAL A 122 1.19 -3.92 -6.69
C VAL A 122 0.36 -2.65 -6.83
N ARG A 123 -0.70 -2.57 -6.04
CA ARG A 123 -1.64 -1.46 -5.96
C ARG A 123 -2.39 -1.52 -4.63
N ILE A 124 -3.11 -0.45 -4.32
CA ILE A 124 -3.98 -0.35 -3.17
C ILE A 124 -5.33 0.11 -3.70
N ASP A 125 -6.28 -0.82 -3.68
CA ASP A 125 -7.62 -0.59 -4.19
C ASP A 125 -8.45 0.12 -3.12
N ILE A 126 -9.03 1.27 -3.47
CA ILE A 126 -9.89 2.05 -2.59
C ILE A 126 -11.33 1.77 -3.00
N ASP A 127 -12.17 1.33 -2.06
CA ASP A 127 -13.60 1.16 -2.32
C ASP A 127 -14.37 2.48 -2.29
N GLU A 128 -15.66 2.41 -2.63
CA GLU A 128 -16.57 3.57 -2.67
C GLU A 128 -16.68 4.33 -1.34
N TYR A 129 -16.32 3.70 -0.22
CA TYR A 129 -16.32 4.28 1.12
C TYR A 129 -14.95 4.84 1.53
N GLY A 130 -13.95 4.78 0.65
CA GLY A 130 -12.59 5.21 0.97
C GLY A 130 -11.79 4.18 1.76
N LYS A 131 -12.27 2.94 1.89
CA LYS A 131 -11.55 1.90 2.63
C LYS A 131 -10.47 1.27 1.74
N PRO A 132 -9.21 1.20 2.21
CA PRO A 132 -8.11 0.65 1.45
C PRO A 132 -8.07 -0.88 1.51
N ARG A 133 -7.84 -1.49 0.35
CA ARG A 133 -7.63 -2.92 0.12
C ARG A 133 -6.28 -3.10 -0.58
N PRO A 134 -5.18 -3.26 0.18
CA PRO A 134 -3.86 -3.44 -0.41
C PRO A 134 -3.77 -4.78 -1.15
N VAL A 135 -3.27 -4.73 -2.38
CA VAL A 135 -2.96 -5.92 -3.19
C VAL A 135 -1.46 -6.19 -3.07
N TRP A 136 -1.12 -7.22 -2.30
CA TRP A 136 0.25 -7.63 -2.07
C TRP A 136 0.88 -8.24 -3.33
N ARG A 137 2.13 -7.88 -3.60
CA ARG A 137 2.89 -8.37 -4.75
C ARG A 137 3.17 -9.87 -4.67
N HIS A 138 3.53 -10.40 -3.50
CA HIS A 138 3.76 -11.83 -3.33
C HIS A 138 2.52 -12.70 -3.63
N ARG A 139 1.31 -12.20 -3.33
CA ARG A 139 0.06 -12.92 -3.64
C ARG A 139 -0.24 -12.93 -5.13
N ALA A 140 -0.04 -11.80 -5.80
CA ALA A 140 -0.23 -11.69 -7.25
C ALA A 140 0.76 -12.59 -8.03
N GLU A 141 1.98 -12.75 -7.51
CA GLU A 141 3.03 -13.60 -8.09
C GLU A 141 2.73 -15.09 -7.88
N GLY A 142 2.20 -15.48 -6.72
CA GLY A 142 1.76 -16.87 -6.46
C GLY A 142 0.62 -17.33 -7.38
N SER A 143 -0.31 -16.44 -7.73
CA SER A 143 -1.42 -16.77 -8.64
C SER A 143 -1.00 -17.00 -10.10
N ALA A 144 0.19 -16.53 -10.50
CA ALA A 144 0.71 -16.72 -11.86
C ALA A 144 1.51 -18.03 -12.01
N GLY A 145 1.90 -18.69 -10.91
CA GLY A 145 2.69 -19.92 -10.90
C GLY A 145 1.87 -21.21 -11.03
N GLU A 146 0.55 -21.16 -10.79
CA GLU A 146 -0.31 -22.35 -10.72
C GLU A 146 -0.97 -22.72 -12.06
N GLY A 147 -0.21 -22.60 -13.16
CA GLY A 147 -0.75 -22.75 -14.52
C GLY A 147 0.18 -23.41 -15.54
N ARG A 148 1.26 -24.08 -15.13
CA ARG A 148 2.13 -24.83 -16.05
C ARG A 148 2.71 -26.10 -15.40
N GLY A 149 1.85 -27.11 -15.24
CA GLY A 149 2.31 -28.49 -15.17
C GLY A 149 2.58 -29.00 -16.59
N PRO A 150 3.72 -29.67 -16.86
CA PRO A 150 3.93 -30.32 -18.15
C PRO A 150 3.01 -31.54 -18.26
N ALA A 151 2.30 -31.62 -19.38
CA ALA A 151 1.69 -32.86 -19.88
C ALA A 151 2.70 -33.60 -20.78
#